data_AF-A0A960NVW4-F1
#
_entry.id   AF-A0A960NVW4-F1
#
_cell.length_a   1.000
_cell.length_b   1.000
_cell.length_c   1.000
_cell.angle_alpha   90.00
_cell.angle_beta   90.00
_cell.angle_gamma   90.00
#
_symmetry.space_group_name_H-M   'P 1'
#
loop_
_entity.id
_entity.type
_entity.pdbx_description
1 polymer ?
#
loop_
_entity_poly.entity_id
_entity_poly.type
_entity_poly.pdbx_seq_one_letter_code
_entity_poly.pdbx_strand_id
1 'polypeptide(L)'
;MTEKFPTLILNNAFNILGLPSSSKIQECTARAQEISLLAKIGSIPQYETDIGNVKDFRKPDEIRTALEKVSSVKNRLQEAFFWFEDFGSESQFNWFS
;
A
#
# COMPACT_ATOMS: atom_id res chain seq x y z
N MET A 1 -23.21 3.25 -8.20
CA MET A 1 -22.16 4.28 -8.29
C MET A 1 -20.85 3.60 -7.99
N THR A 2 -19.87 3.67 -8.89
CA THR A 2 -18.51 3.22 -8.58
C THR A 2 -17.87 4.31 -7.73
N GLU A 3 -17.68 4.07 -6.44
CA GLU A 3 -16.90 4.98 -5.60
C GLU A 3 -15.50 5.13 -6.21
N LYS A 4 -15.12 6.37 -6.52
CA LYS A 4 -13.79 6.68 -7.05
C LYS A 4 -12.92 7.12 -5.88
N PHE A 5 -11.99 6.27 -5.48
CA PHE A 5 -10.99 6.60 -4.49
C PHE A 5 -9.79 7.31 -5.15
N PRO A 6 -9.13 8.24 -4.44
CA PRO A 6 -7.84 8.79 -4.86
C PRO A 6 -6.82 7.68 -5.12
N THR A 7 -6.03 7.80 -6.20
CA THR A 7 -4.97 6.85 -6.56
C THR A 7 -3.98 6.64 -5.41
N LEU A 8 -3.72 7.68 -4.61
CA LEU A 8 -2.84 7.62 -3.45
C LEU A 8 -3.32 6.61 -2.40
N ILE A 9 -4.63 6.54 -2.16
CA ILE A 9 -5.23 5.57 -1.22
C ILE A 9 -5.18 4.16 -1.82
N LEU A 10 -5.50 4.01 -3.10
CA LEU A 10 -5.49 2.71 -3.78
C LEU A 10 -4.08 2.09 -3.80
N ASN A 11 -3.06 2.91 -4.03
CA ASN A 11 -1.66 2.47 -4.12
C ASN A 11 -0.91 2.50 -2.78
N ASN A 12 -1.60 2.79 -1.67
CA ASN A 12 -1.03 2.72 -0.33
C ASN A 12 -0.57 1.29 -0.04
N ALA A 13 0.61 1.13 0.57
CA ALA A 13 1.20 -0.18 0.80
C ALA A 13 0.35 -1.06 1.74
N PHE A 14 -0.29 -0.46 2.75
CA PHE A 14 -1.20 -1.19 3.64
C PHE A 14 -2.48 -1.60 2.93
N ASN A 15 -3.02 -0.77 2.03
CA ASN A 15 -4.15 -1.13 1.17
C ASN A 15 -3.80 -2.26 0.19
N ILE A 16 -2.64 -2.19 -0.47
CA ILE A 16 -2.16 -3.26 -1.36
C ILE A 16 -2.04 -4.58 -0.60
N LEU A 17 -1.55 -4.57 0.64
CA LEU A 17 -1.44 -5.77 1.48
C LEU A 17 -2.77 -6.17 2.15
N GLY A 18 -3.80 -5.33 2.13
CA GLY A 18 -5.06 -5.58 2.84
C GLY A 18 -4.87 -5.69 4.35
N LEU A 19 -4.02 -4.84 4.91
CA LEU A 19 -3.68 -4.79 6.33
C LEU A 19 -3.97 -3.40 6.91
N PRO A 20 -4.28 -3.29 8.21
CA PRO A 20 -4.28 -2.00 8.88
C PRO A 20 -2.86 -1.41 8.98
N SER A 21 -2.75 -0.09 9.06
CA SER A 21 -1.46 0.61 9.20
C SER A 21 -0.69 0.27 10.49
N SER A 22 -1.38 -0.30 11.48
CA SER A 22 -0.80 -0.81 12.73
C SER A 22 -0.11 -2.18 12.59
N SER A 23 -0.29 -2.90 11.47
CA SER A 23 0.20 -4.28 11.31
C SER A 23 1.71 -4.42 11.33
N LYS A 24 2.26 -5.32 12.13
CA LYS A 24 3.71 -5.51 12.30
C LYS A 24 4.38 -5.97 11.01
N ILE A 25 5.67 -5.71 10.85
CA ILE A 25 6.42 -6.10 9.65
C ILE A 25 6.33 -7.60 9.35
N GLN A 26 6.28 -8.44 10.37
CA GLN A 26 6.11 -9.89 10.23
C GLN A 26 4.76 -10.25 9.57
N GLU A 27 3.70 -9.54 9.94
CA GLU A 27 2.35 -9.71 9.37
C GLU A 27 2.34 -9.23 7.91
N CYS A 28 2.99 -8.09 7.62
CA CYS A 28 3.15 -7.59 6.25
C CYS A 28 3.88 -8.59 5.35
N THR A 29 4.97 -9.19 5.83
CA THR A 29 5.73 -10.21 5.10
C THR A 29 4.90 -11.46 4.85
N ALA A 30 4.23 -11.99 5.88
CA ALA A 30 3.38 -13.17 5.74
C ALA A 30 2.25 -12.94 4.72
N ARG A 31 1.62 -11.77 4.80
CA ARG A 31 0.54 -11.38 3.88
C ARG A 31 1.03 -11.19 2.44
N ALA A 32 2.17 -10.54 2.25
CA ALA A 32 2.76 -10.37 0.92
C ALA A 32 3.06 -11.74 0.27
N GLN A 33 3.54 -12.72 1.04
CA GLN A 33 3.78 -14.09 0.57
C GLN A 33 2.47 -14.79 0.18
N GLU A 34 1.44 -14.70 1.02
CA GLU A 34 0.10 -15.26 0.76
C GLU A 34 -0.48 -14.70 -0.55
N ILE A 35 -0.56 -13.37 -0.67
CA ILE A 35 -1.13 -12.72 -1.86
C ILE A 35 -0.31 -13.07 -3.10
N SER A 36 1.03 -13.07 -3.01
CA SER A 36 1.90 -13.44 -4.13
C SER A 36 1.68 -14.88 -4.59
N LEU A 37 1.44 -15.81 -3.67
CA LEU A 37 1.15 -17.20 -4.01
C LEU A 37 -0.21 -17.33 -4.71
N LEU A 38 -1.24 -16.66 -4.20
CA LEU A 38 -2.58 -16.66 -4.79
C LEU A 38 -2.57 -16.00 -6.19
N ALA A 39 -1.81 -14.91 -6.36
CA ALA A 39 -1.68 -14.22 -7.64
C ALA A 39 -1.11 -15.13 -8.74
N LYS A 40 -0.20 -16.06 -8.39
CA LYS A 40 0.36 -17.03 -9.35
C LYS A 40 -0.66 -18.01 -9.91
N ILE A 41 -1.75 -18.27 -9.17
CA ILE A 41 -2.85 -19.13 -9.62
C ILE A 41 -4.05 -18.32 -10.16
N GLY A 42 -3.84 -17.02 -10.45
CA GLY A 42 -4.87 -16.13 -10.96
C GLY A 42 -5.92 -15.71 -9.93
N SER A 43 -5.67 -15.93 -8.65
CA SER A 43 -6.55 -15.55 -7.55
C SER A 43 -6.05 -14.26 -6.88
N ILE A 44 -6.94 -13.32 -6.64
CA ILE A 44 -6.63 -12.09 -5.91
C ILE A 44 -7.57 -12.04 -4.71
N PRO A 45 -7.07 -12.27 -3.48
CA PRO A 45 -7.91 -12.26 -2.29
C PRO A 45 -8.46 -10.86 -2.03
N GLN A 46 -9.58 -10.77 -1.34
CA GLN A 46 -10.15 -9.53 -0.83
C GLN A 46 -10.23 -9.61 0.70
N TYR A 47 -9.89 -8.51 1.36
CA TYR A 47 -9.86 -8.38 2.81
C TYR A 47 -10.80 -7.26 3.28
N GLU A 48 -11.16 -7.29 4.55
CA GLU A 48 -12.07 -6.31 5.16
C GLU A 48 -11.54 -4.86 5.09
N THR A 49 -10.22 -4.69 5.15
CA THR A 49 -9.57 -3.38 5.10
C THR A 49 -9.37 -2.85 3.68
N ASP A 50 -9.76 -3.61 2.65
CA ASP A 50 -9.51 -3.22 1.27
C ASP A 50 -10.40 -2.04 0.87
N ILE A 51 -9.77 -1.02 0.29
CA ILE A 51 -10.43 0.15 -0.26
C ILE A 51 -10.36 0.06 -1.79
N GLY A 52 -11.53 0.13 -2.43
CA GLY A 52 -11.67 0.02 -3.89
C GLY A 52 -11.62 -1.43 -4.42
N ASN A 53 -11.48 -1.56 -5.73
CA ASN A 53 -11.43 -2.86 -6.40
C ASN A 53 -9.98 -3.39 -6.46
N VAL A 54 -9.71 -4.44 -5.69
CA VAL A 54 -8.37 -5.04 -5.52
C VAL A 54 -7.69 -5.43 -6.83
N LYS A 55 -8.46 -5.77 -7.87
CA LYS A 55 -7.91 -6.15 -9.17
C LYS A 55 -7.19 -5.00 -9.88
N ASP A 56 -7.51 -3.77 -9.51
CA ASP A 56 -6.97 -2.59 -10.18
C ASP A 56 -5.56 -2.25 -9.67
N PHE A 57 -5.27 -2.55 -8.39
CA PHE A 57 -4.03 -2.15 -7.70
C PHE A 57 -3.17 -3.31 -7.14
N ARG A 58 -3.72 -4.52 -6.94
CA ARG A 58 -2.98 -5.66 -6.35
C ARG A 58 -2.34 -6.55 -7.42
N LYS A 59 -1.29 -6.04 -8.05
CA LYS A 59 -0.48 -6.76 -9.08
C LYS A 59 0.81 -7.31 -8.46
N PRO A 60 1.46 -8.34 -9.05
CA PRO A 60 2.68 -8.94 -8.50
C PRO A 60 3.78 -7.93 -8.16
N ASP A 61 4.06 -6.98 -9.06
CA ASP A 61 5.05 -5.93 -8.81
C ASP A 61 4.63 -4.96 -7.70
N GLU A 62 3.34 -4.61 -7.65
CA GLU A 62 2.79 -3.72 -6.62
C GLU A 62 2.86 -4.36 -5.23
N ILE A 63 2.62 -5.67 -5.12
CA ILE A 63 2.76 -6.41 -3.86
C ILE A 63 4.21 -6.38 -3.36
N ARG A 64 5.17 -6.59 -4.26
CA ARG A 64 6.60 -6.51 -3.94
C ARG A 64 6.98 -5.10 -3.49
N THR A 65 6.59 -4.09 -4.26
CA THR A 65 6.87 -2.68 -3.93
C THR A 65 6.20 -2.25 -2.63
N ALA A 66 4.99 -2.71 -2.34
CA ALA A 66 4.30 -2.46 -1.07
C ALA A 66 5.08 -3.04 0.12
N LEU A 67 5.60 -4.28 0.00
CA LEU A 67 6.42 -4.88 1.03
C LEU A 67 7.72 -4.10 1.26
N GLU A 68 8.39 -3.68 0.19
CA GLU A 68 9.59 -2.83 0.26
C GLU A 68 9.30 -1.51 0.99
N LYS A 69 8.17 -0.87 0.69
CA LYS A 69 7.74 0.37 1.36
C LYS A 69 7.48 0.19 2.85
N VAL A 70 6.83 -0.88 3.30
CA VAL A 70 6.56 -1.08 4.73
C VAL A 70 7.74 -1.65 5.52
N SER A 71 8.81 -2.06 4.83
CA SER A 71 10.00 -2.65 5.45
C SER A 71 10.90 -1.64 6.17
N SER A 72 10.87 -0.36 5.78
CA SER A 72 11.63 0.69 6.47
C SER A 72 10.73 1.52 7.39
N VAL A 73 11.22 1.86 8.58
CA VAL A 73 10.46 2.65 9.57
C VAL A 73 10.01 4.00 8.98
N LYS A 74 10.88 4.68 8.23
CA LYS A 74 10.60 5.96 7.58
C LYS A 74 9.46 5.85 6.57
N ASN A 75 9.57 4.90 5.63
CA ASN A 75 8.58 4.73 4.56
C ASN A 75 7.25 4.24 5.15
N ARG A 76 7.30 3.42 6.20
CA ARG A 76 6.12 2.97 6.92
C ARG A 76 5.36 4.10 7.60
N LEU A 77 6.06 5.10 8.15
CA LEU A 77 5.43 6.33 8.66
C LEU A 77 4.79 7.13 7.53
N GLN A 78 5.46 7.23 6.37
CA GLN A 78 4.88 7.88 5.18
C GLN A 78 3.56 7.20 4.77
N GLU A 79 3.59 5.88 4.62
CA GLU A 79 2.42 5.07 4.26
C GLU A 79 1.35 5.02 5.37
N ALA A 80 1.65 5.38 6.62
CA ALA A 80 0.67 5.42 7.71
C ALA A 80 -0.01 6.79 7.89
N PHE A 81 0.71 7.88 7.62
CA PHE A 81 0.27 9.23 7.95
C PHE A 81 -0.04 10.13 6.73
N PHE A 82 0.53 9.83 5.56
CA PHE A 82 0.46 10.72 4.40
C PHE A 82 -0.43 10.17 3.28
N TRP A 83 -1.72 10.02 3.59
CA TRP A 83 -2.75 9.52 2.66
C TRP A 83 -3.37 10.67 1.84
N PHE A 84 -2.92 11.91 2.07
CA PHE A 84 -3.55 13.14 1.59
C PHE A 84 -2.57 14.16 0.97
N GLU A 85 -1.32 13.81 0.67
CA GLU A 85 -0.45 14.77 -0.01
C GLU A 85 -0.87 14.92 -1.48
N ASP A 86 -1.66 15.95 -1.74
CA ASP A 86 -1.66 16.65 -3.02
C ASP A 86 -0.27 17.31 -3.14
N PHE A 87 0.66 16.67 -3.86
CA PHE A 87 1.92 17.29 -4.27
C PHE A 87 1.71 18.40 -5.32
N GLY A 88 0.65 19.19 -5.16
CA GLY A 88 0.40 20.45 -5.84
C GLY A 88 1.23 21.57 -5.22
N SER A 89 2.56 21.43 -5.30
CA SER A 89 3.57 22.50 -5.42
C SER A 89 4.91 21.97 -4.91
N GLU A 90 5.92 22.07 -5.77
CA GLU A 90 7.31 22.02 -5.39
C GLU A 90 7.59 22.99 -4.23
N SER A 91 7.55 22.48 -3.00
CA SER A 91 8.13 23.18 -1.87
C SER A 91 9.44 22.50 -1.53
N GLN A 92 10.51 23.11 -2.01
CA GLN A 92 11.90 22.83 -1.64
C GLN A 92 12.03 22.85 -0.11
N PHE A 93 11.85 21.72 0.55
CA PHE A 93 12.20 21.58 1.96
C PHE A 93 13.64 21.12 2.09
N ASN A 94 14.56 22.11 2.10
CA ASN A 94 15.93 21.92 2.55
C ASN A 94 15.92 21.80 4.08
N TRP A 95 16.24 20.61 4.60
CA TRP A 95 16.30 20.32 6.04
C TRP A 95 17.62 20.71 6.71
N PHE A 96 18.57 21.30 5.97
CA PHE A 96 19.84 21.78 6.52
C PHE A 96 20.21 23.12 5.89
N SER A 97 19.91 24.19 6.59
CA SER A 97 20.48 25.54 6.44
C SER A 97 20.57 26.16 7.81
#